data_AF-A0A955QGZ6-F1
#
_entry.id   AF-A0A955QGZ6-F1
#
_cell.length_a   1.000
_cell.length_b   1.000
_cell.length_c   1.000
_cell.angle_alpha   90.00
_cell.angle_beta   90.00
_cell.angle_gamma   90.00
#
_symmetry.space_group_name_H-M   'P 1'
#
loop_
_entity.id
_entity.type
_entity.pdbx_description
1 polymer ?
#
loop_
_entity_poly.entity_id
_entity_poly.type
_entity_poly.pdbx_seq_one_letter_code
_entity_poly.pdbx_strand_id
1 'polypeptide(L)'
;MIPEDKWKSNQRKVDFLKTFPGLTSTWEQAHGLQLESSIPFPDKKTYTALVFSQGHFGVSSFLQNEPQLLSKGLQLVRPFIEKYRPESFTRYDHLHALDQEMGRQARLQNIMNAITNNMEAMPELKSRIRDLVRQWEP
;
A
#
# COMPACT_ATOMS: atom_id res chain seq x y z
N MET A 1 48.06 2.01 -11.80
CA MET A 1 46.69 2.15 -12.35
C MET A 1 46.04 3.30 -11.58
N ILE A 2 45.79 4.42 -12.24
CA ILE A 2 45.46 5.70 -11.58
C ILE A 2 43.99 5.65 -11.10
N PRO A 3 43.65 6.23 -9.94
CA PRO A 3 42.27 6.26 -9.41
C PRO A 3 41.22 6.74 -10.42
N GLU A 4 41.58 7.66 -11.32
CA GLU A 4 40.70 8.16 -12.39
C GLU A 4 40.35 7.10 -13.44
N ASP A 5 41.30 6.24 -13.83
CA ASP A 5 41.04 5.17 -14.80
C ASP A 5 40.09 4.13 -14.22
N LYS A 6 40.25 3.82 -12.94
CA LYS A 6 39.34 2.92 -12.21
C LYS A 6 37.93 3.51 -12.12
N TRP A 7 37.82 4.82 -11.84
CA TRP A 7 36.53 5.51 -11.77
C TRP A 7 35.84 5.55 -13.13
N LYS A 8 36.52 5.98 -14.20
CA LYS A 8 35.97 6.02 -15.58
C LYS A 8 35.54 4.63 -16.05
N SER A 9 36.35 3.60 -15.77
CA SER A 9 36.02 2.22 -16.11
C SER A 9 34.77 1.74 -15.36
N ASN A 10 34.67 2.01 -14.06
CA ASN A 10 33.48 1.66 -13.29
C ASN A 10 32.22 2.40 -13.79
N GLN A 11 32.35 3.67 -14.18
CA GLN A 11 31.24 4.44 -14.73
C GLN A 11 30.73 3.84 -16.05
N ARG A 12 31.62 3.55 -17.01
CA ARG A 12 31.24 2.89 -18.27
C ARG A 12 30.52 1.57 -18.06
N LYS A 13 30.98 0.76 -17.09
CA LYS A 13 30.32 -0.49 -16.71
C LYS A 13 28.90 -0.25 -16.18
N VAL A 14 28.73 0.73 -15.28
CA VAL A 14 27.40 1.08 -14.73
C VAL A 14 26.47 1.60 -15.82
N ASP A 15 26.96 2.44 -16.73
CA ASP A 15 26.16 2.99 -17.83
C ASP A 15 25.72 1.90 -18.82
N PHE A 16 26.61 0.95 -19.13
CA PHE A 16 26.24 -0.22 -19.92
C PHE A 16 25.21 -1.10 -19.21
N LEU A 17 25.34 -1.33 -17.91
CA LEU A 17 24.36 -2.12 -17.15
C LEU A 17 22.96 -1.49 -17.19
N LYS A 18 22.85 -0.16 -17.14
CA LYS A 18 21.57 0.56 -17.25
C LYS A 18 20.95 0.50 -18.64
N THR A 19 21.72 0.13 -19.65
CA THR A 19 21.29 0.04 -21.05
C THR A 19 21.42 -1.38 -21.59
N PHE A 20 21.57 -2.36 -20.70
CA PHE A 20 21.82 -3.74 -21.07
C PHE A 20 20.65 -4.27 -21.93
N PRO A 21 20.91 -4.91 -23.09
CA PRO A 21 19.85 -5.45 -23.93
C PRO A 21 18.95 -6.44 -23.18
N GLY A 22 17.65 -6.17 -23.16
CA GLY A 22 16.68 -6.98 -22.41
C GLY A 22 16.39 -6.46 -20.98
N LEU A 23 17.10 -5.44 -20.50
CA LEU A 23 16.76 -4.82 -19.22
C LEU A 23 15.40 -4.12 -19.30
N THR A 24 14.48 -4.56 -18.46
CA THR A 24 13.17 -3.97 -18.25
C THR A 24 13.25 -3.06 -17.03
N SER A 25 13.06 -1.76 -17.25
CA SER A 25 13.15 -0.72 -16.21
C SER A 25 11.78 -0.24 -15.71
N THR A 26 10.70 -0.63 -16.38
CA THR A 26 9.31 -0.25 -16.08
C THR A 26 8.37 -1.44 -16.26
N TRP A 27 7.24 -1.48 -15.57
CA TRP A 27 6.29 -2.59 -15.74
C TRP A 27 5.66 -2.60 -17.13
N GLU A 28 5.49 -1.43 -17.74
CA GLU A 28 4.96 -1.22 -19.09
C GLU A 28 5.76 -1.99 -20.15
N GLN A 29 7.08 -2.04 -20.00
CA GLN A 29 7.98 -2.81 -20.88
C GLN A 29 7.84 -4.33 -20.71
N ALA A 30 7.34 -4.80 -19.57
CA ALA A 30 7.13 -6.21 -19.30
C ALA A 30 5.77 -6.73 -19.81
N HIS A 31 4.89 -5.87 -20.32
CA HIS A 31 3.58 -6.30 -20.83
C HIS A 31 3.74 -7.29 -21.98
N GLY A 32 3.01 -8.41 -21.89
CA GLY A 32 3.06 -9.48 -22.88
C GLY A 32 4.24 -10.44 -22.73
N LEU A 33 5.23 -10.13 -21.89
CA LEU A 33 6.29 -11.06 -21.53
C LEU A 33 5.81 -11.98 -20.42
N GLN A 34 6.18 -13.26 -20.50
CA GLN A 34 5.89 -14.24 -19.45
C GLN A 34 7.00 -14.20 -18.41
N LEU A 35 6.64 -14.22 -17.13
CA LEU A 35 7.59 -14.40 -16.03
C LEU A 35 8.02 -15.87 -16.00
N GLU A 36 9.29 -16.13 -16.27
CA GLU A 36 9.87 -17.49 -16.32
C GLU A 36 10.55 -17.89 -15.00
N SER A 37 11.17 -16.92 -14.30
CA SER A 37 11.83 -17.18 -13.02
C SER A 37 11.89 -15.95 -12.14
N SER A 38 11.92 -16.18 -10.83
CA SER A 38 12.13 -15.16 -9.81
C SER A 38 13.25 -15.60 -8.86
N ILE A 39 14.36 -14.88 -8.87
CA ILE A 39 15.58 -15.25 -8.14
C ILE A 39 15.81 -14.21 -7.03
N PRO A 40 15.60 -14.56 -5.74
CA PRO A 40 15.87 -13.65 -4.64
C PRO A 40 17.37 -13.37 -4.53
N PHE A 41 17.73 -12.13 -4.20
CA PHE A 41 19.12 -11.78 -3.98
C PHE A 41 19.61 -12.42 -2.67
N PRO A 42 20.76 -13.13 -2.66
CA PRO A 42 21.25 -13.82 -1.47
C PRO A 42 21.57 -12.85 -0.33
N ASP A 43 22.19 -11.71 -0.66
CA ASP A 43 22.67 -10.72 0.32
C ASP A 43 21.69 -9.55 0.51
N LYS A 44 20.62 -9.48 -0.29
CA LYS A 44 19.64 -8.38 -0.27
C LYS A 44 18.22 -8.92 -0.41
N LYS A 45 17.71 -9.51 0.67
CA LYS A 45 16.40 -10.19 0.73
C LYS A 45 15.19 -9.36 0.31
N THR A 46 15.33 -8.04 0.19
CA THR A 46 14.27 -7.14 -0.27
C THR A 46 14.17 -7.01 -1.80
N TYR A 47 15.09 -7.61 -2.56
CA TYR A 47 15.10 -7.55 -4.01
C TYR A 47 15.04 -8.93 -4.63
N THR A 48 14.45 -9.00 -5.82
CA THR A 48 14.29 -10.21 -6.61
C THR A 48 14.59 -9.87 -8.07
N ALA A 49 15.46 -10.66 -8.69
CA ALA A 49 15.65 -10.62 -10.13
C ALA A 49 14.52 -11.40 -10.80
N LEU A 50 13.85 -10.78 -11.76
CA LEU A 50 12.78 -11.37 -12.56
C LEU A 50 13.34 -11.69 -13.93
N VAL A 51 13.19 -12.94 -14.36
CA VAL A 51 13.52 -13.39 -15.71
C VAL A 51 12.22 -13.47 -16.49
N PHE A 52 12.15 -12.75 -17.59
CA PHE A 52 11.02 -12.73 -18.50
C PHE A 52 11.38 -13.43 -19.82
N SER A 53 10.37 -13.89 -20.54
CA SER A 53 10.52 -14.48 -21.87
C SER A 53 11.29 -13.57 -22.84
N GLN A 54 11.84 -14.16 -23.90
CA GLN A 54 12.59 -13.44 -24.94
C GLN A 54 13.87 -12.75 -24.44
N GLY A 55 14.49 -13.29 -23.39
CA GLY A 55 15.77 -12.79 -22.87
C GLY A 55 15.67 -11.46 -22.13
N HIS A 56 14.47 -11.09 -21.66
CA HIS A 56 14.27 -9.88 -20.87
C HIS A 56 14.43 -10.18 -19.37
N PHE A 57 14.85 -9.19 -18.60
CA PHE A 57 14.90 -9.31 -17.14
C PHE A 57 14.71 -7.96 -16.47
N GLY A 58 14.33 -7.98 -15.20
CA GLY A 58 14.21 -6.78 -14.36
C GLY A 58 14.59 -7.07 -12.92
N VAL A 59 14.69 -6.02 -12.11
CA VAL A 59 14.86 -6.16 -10.66
C VAL A 59 13.69 -5.47 -9.98
N SER A 60 12.95 -6.23 -9.17
CA SER A 60 11.81 -5.73 -8.41
C SER A 60 12.05 -5.89 -6.91
N SER A 61 11.34 -5.10 -6.11
CA SER A 61 11.17 -5.40 -4.69
C SER A 61 10.37 -6.70 -4.51
N PHE A 62 10.57 -7.37 -3.37
CA PHE A 62 9.79 -8.54 -2.97
C PHE A 62 8.30 -8.22 -2.76
N LEU A 63 7.46 -9.27 -2.75
CA LEU A 63 6.04 -9.14 -2.45
C LEU A 63 5.83 -8.63 -1.02
N GLN A 64 5.14 -7.50 -0.90
CA GLN A 64 4.82 -6.91 0.40
C GLN A 64 3.58 -7.57 1.00
N ASN A 65 3.62 -7.85 2.30
CA ASN A 65 2.50 -8.42 3.06
C ASN A 65 1.94 -7.44 4.12
N GLU A 66 2.33 -6.16 4.04
CA GLU A 66 1.82 -5.14 4.95
C GLU A 66 0.31 -4.91 4.71
N PRO A 67 -0.54 -4.98 5.76
CA PRO A 67 -1.99 -4.93 5.60
C PRO A 67 -2.52 -3.71 4.83
N GLN A 68 -1.92 -2.53 5.03
CA GLN A 68 -2.34 -1.30 4.34
C GLN A 68 -2.04 -1.38 2.83
N LEU A 69 -0.85 -1.87 2.47
CA LEU A 69 -0.46 -2.08 1.08
C LEU A 69 -1.30 -3.18 0.42
N LEU A 70 -1.59 -4.26 1.14
CA LEU A 70 -2.45 -5.33 0.65
C LEU A 70 -3.88 -4.85 0.39
N SER A 71 -4.46 -4.08 1.32
CA SER A 71 -5.80 -3.52 1.17
C SER A 71 -5.88 -2.60 -0.06
N LYS A 72 -4.90 -1.69 -0.21
CA LYS A 72 -4.82 -0.81 -1.39
C LYS A 72 -4.59 -1.59 -2.68
N GLY A 73 -3.68 -2.56 -2.66
CA GLY A 73 -3.41 -3.44 -3.79
C GLY A 73 -4.65 -4.21 -4.22
N LEU A 74 -5.39 -4.79 -3.28
CA LEU A 74 -6.62 -5.54 -3.53
C LEU A 74 -7.69 -4.67 -4.22
N GLN A 75 -7.85 -3.40 -3.80
CA GLN A 75 -8.77 -2.46 -4.46
C GLN A 75 -8.33 -2.14 -5.90
N LEU A 76 -7.03 -1.94 -6.14
CA LEU A 76 -6.51 -1.65 -7.49
C LEU A 76 -6.73 -2.82 -8.46
N VAL A 77 -6.56 -4.05 -7.99
CA VAL A 77 -6.70 -5.25 -8.85
C VAL A 77 -8.13 -5.76 -8.96
N ARG A 78 -9.05 -5.31 -8.10
CA ARG A 78 -10.46 -5.76 -8.04
C ARG A 78 -11.14 -5.86 -9.41
N PRO A 79 -11.09 -4.85 -10.31
CA PRO A 79 -11.74 -4.93 -11.62
C PRO A 79 -11.28 -6.12 -12.48
N PHE A 80 -10.06 -6.62 -12.24
CA PHE A 80 -9.47 -7.71 -13.01
C PHE A 80 -9.72 -9.07 -12.38
N ILE A 81 -9.77 -9.15 -11.04
CA ILE A 81 -9.77 -10.42 -10.31
C ILE A 81 -11.10 -10.80 -9.64
N GLU A 82 -12.02 -9.85 -9.44
CA GLU A 82 -13.29 -10.11 -8.71
C GLU A 82 -14.14 -11.17 -9.41
N LYS A 83 -14.18 -11.17 -10.75
CA LYS A 83 -14.89 -12.19 -11.54
C LYS A 83 -14.43 -13.62 -11.25
N TYR A 84 -13.19 -13.80 -10.77
CA TYR A 84 -12.64 -15.11 -10.41
C TYR A 84 -12.83 -15.45 -8.93
N ARG A 85 -13.12 -14.45 -8.08
CA ARG A 85 -13.15 -14.57 -6.61
C ARG A 85 -14.29 -13.76 -5.96
N PRO A 86 -15.54 -13.84 -6.44
CA PRO A 86 -16.62 -12.95 -6.00
C PRO A 86 -16.90 -13.09 -4.49
N GLU A 87 -16.96 -14.32 -3.97
CA GLU A 87 -17.23 -14.58 -2.55
C GLU A 87 -16.16 -13.98 -1.62
N SER A 88 -14.89 -13.94 -2.07
CA SER A 88 -13.81 -13.34 -1.29
C SER A 88 -13.96 -11.82 -1.17
N PHE A 89 -14.42 -11.16 -2.24
CA PHE A 89 -14.71 -9.72 -2.21
C PHE A 89 -15.95 -9.41 -1.37
N THR A 90 -17.03 -10.19 -1.47
CA THR A 90 -18.19 -10.04 -0.58
C THR A 90 -17.79 -10.14 0.89
N ARG A 91 -16.96 -11.13 1.24
CA ARG A 91 -16.46 -11.29 2.61
C ARG A 91 -15.58 -10.11 3.03
N TYR A 92 -14.68 -9.67 2.17
CA TYR A 92 -13.84 -8.51 2.44
C TYR A 92 -14.69 -7.24 2.68
N ASP A 93 -15.67 -6.97 1.82
CA ASP A 93 -16.54 -5.79 1.93
C ASP A 93 -17.35 -5.82 3.24
N HIS A 94 -17.84 -6.99 3.63
CA HIS A 94 -18.53 -7.16 4.91
C HIS A 94 -17.61 -6.85 6.10
N LEU A 95 -16.38 -7.38 6.09
CA LEU A 95 -15.40 -7.11 7.15
C LEU A 95 -14.99 -5.63 7.17
N HIS A 96 -14.83 -5.01 6.00
CA HIS A 96 -14.50 -3.59 5.89
C HIS A 96 -15.62 -2.71 6.44
N ALA A 97 -16.88 -3.01 6.13
CA ALA A 97 -18.04 -2.30 6.67
C ALA A 97 -18.14 -2.43 8.20
N LEU A 98 -17.89 -3.63 8.73
CA LEU A 98 -17.85 -3.88 10.18
C LEU A 98 -16.78 -3.02 10.87
N ASP A 99 -15.57 -2.98 10.32
CA ASP A 99 -14.46 -2.19 10.87
C ASP A 99 -14.79 -0.69 10.88
N GLN A 100 -15.37 -0.17 9.79
CA GLN A 100 -15.80 1.23 9.72
C GLN A 100 -16.85 1.57 10.77
N GLU A 101 -17.83 0.69 10.96
CA GLU A 101 -18.88 0.89 11.95
C GLU A 101 -18.32 0.83 13.38
N MET A 102 -17.49 -0.16 13.69
CA MET A 102 -16.81 -0.23 14.99
C MET A 102 -15.95 1.01 15.26
N GLY A 103 -15.20 1.48 14.26
CA GLY A 103 -14.43 2.72 14.36
C GLY A 103 -15.29 3.96 14.59
N ARG A 104 -16.46 4.04 13.94
CA ARG A 104 -17.44 5.11 14.17
C ARG A 104 -17.99 5.08 15.60
N GLN A 105 -18.37 3.91 16.10
CA GLN A 105 -18.87 3.73 17.46
C GLN A 105 -17.81 4.08 18.51
N ALA A 106 -16.56 3.64 18.31
CA ALA A 106 -15.45 3.98 19.20
C ALA A 106 -15.19 5.50 19.25
N ARG A 107 -15.22 6.18 18.10
CA ARG A 107 -15.09 7.66 18.05
C ARG A 107 -16.22 8.35 18.79
N LEU A 108 -17.47 7.90 18.60
CA LEU A 108 -18.63 8.45 19.31
C LEU A 108 -18.47 8.26 20.82
N GLN A 109 -18.09 7.07 21.27
CA GLN A 109 -17.88 6.78 22.68
C GLN A 109 -16.79 7.69 23.29
N ASN A 110 -15.70 7.92 22.56
CA ASN A 110 -14.64 8.83 22.99
C ASN A 110 -15.14 10.27 23.17
N ILE A 111 -15.97 10.76 22.26
CA ILE A 111 -16.59 12.09 22.36
C ILE A 111 -17.51 12.14 23.59
N MET A 112 -18.36 11.12 23.79
CA MET A 112 -19.27 11.07 24.94
C MET A 112 -18.52 11.02 26.28
N ASN A 113 -17.41 10.28 26.34
CA ASN A 113 -16.55 10.22 27.51
C ASN A 113 -15.89 11.57 27.76
N ALA A 114 -15.37 12.22 26.71
CA ALA A 114 -14.76 13.55 26.81
C ALA A 114 -15.77 14.59 27.31
N ILE A 115 -17.01 14.56 26.81
CA ILE A 115 -18.08 15.43 27.31
C ILE A 115 -18.32 15.15 28.78
N THR A 116 -18.58 13.89 29.15
CA THR A 116 -18.93 13.49 30.52
C THR A 116 -17.87 13.91 31.52
N ASN A 117 -16.60 13.63 31.23
CA ASN A 117 -15.48 13.95 32.10
C ASN A 117 -15.31 15.47 32.31
N ASN A 118 -15.63 16.28 31.31
CA ASN A 118 -15.50 17.74 31.40
C ASN A 118 -16.75 18.44 31.93
N MET A 119 -17.91 17.78 32.00
CA MET A 119 -19.14 18.39 32.52
C MET A 119 -19.04 18.77 34.01
N GLU A 120 -18.24 18.04 34.80
CA GLU A 120 -18.02 18.37 36.22
C GLU A 120 -17.15 19.63 36.39
N ALA A 121 -16.11 19.77 35.56
CA ALA A 121 -15.20 20.89 35.59
C ALA A 121 -15.71 22.14 34.84
N MET A 122 -16.66 21.96 33.91
CA MET A 122 -17.23 23.03 33.07
C MET A 122 -18.76 22.94 33.08
N PRO A 123 -19.45 23.47 34.11
CA PRO A 123 -20.90 23.40 34.23
C PRO A 123 -21.67 24.03 33.04
N GLU A 124 -21.08 25.04 32.39
CA GLU A 124 -21.63 25.71 31.21
C GLU A 124 -21.67 24.79 29.97
N LEU A 125 -20.87 23.72 29.95
CA LEU A 125 -20.89 22.74 28.86
C LEU A 125 -22.28 22.08 28.76
N LYS A 126 -22.92 21.80 29.90
CA LYS A 126 -24.25 21.19 29.96
C LYS A 126 -25.34 22.10 29.38
N SER A 127 -25.29 23.41 29.68
CA SER A 127 -26.25 24.35 29.12
C SER A 127 -26.03 24.53 27.61
N ARG A 128 -24.78 24.65 27.16
CA ARG A 128 -24.44 24.74 25.74
C ARG A 128 -24.86 23.52 24.93
N ILE A 129 -24.67 22.30 25.46
CA ILE A 129 -25.15 21.07 24.81
C ILE A 129 -26.68 21.07 24.69
N ARG A 130 -27.39 21.51 25.74
CA ARG A 130 -28.86 21.61 25.71
C ARG A 130 -29.33 22.59 24.64
N ASP A 131 -28.65 23.73 24.51
CA ASP A 131 -28.98 24.73 23.48
C ASP A 131 -28.70 24.20 22.07
N LEU A 132 -27.64 23.42 21.88
CA LEU A 132 -27.36 22.74 20.60
C LEU A 132 -28.46 21.73 20.23
N VAL A 133 -28.91 20.90 21.17
CA VAL A 133 -30.00 19.94 20.92
C VAL A 133 -31.29 20.66 20.52
N ARG A 134 -31.62 21.79 21.16
CA ARG A 134 -32.79 22.61 20.82
C ARG A 134 -32.72 23.23 19.42
N GLN A 135 -31.53 23.38 18.84
CA GLN A 135 -31.34 23.85 17.46
C GLN A 135 -31.46 22.72 16.43
N TRP A 136 -31.46 21.45 16.87
CA TRP A 136 -31.52 20.28 15.98
C TRP A 136 -32.94 19.73 15.81
N GLU A 137 -33.85 20.04 16.72
CA GLU A 137 -35.28 19.81 16.50
C GLU A 137 -35.81 20.89 15.51
N PRO A 138 -36.51 20.51 14.43
CA PRO A 138 -37.15 21.48 13.54
C PRO A 138 -38.25 22.28 14.24
#